data_AF-A0A7S1SZM1-F1
#
_entry.id   AF-A0A7S1SZM1-F1
#
_cell.length_a   1.000
_cell.length_b   1.000
_cell.length_c   1.000
_cell.angle_alpha   90.00
_cell.angle_beta   90.00
_cell.angle_gamma   90.00
#
_symmetry.space_group_name_H-M   'P 1'
#
loop_
_entity.id
_entity.type
_entity.pdbx_description
1 polymer ?
#
loop_
_entity_poly.entity_id
_entity_poly.type
_entity_poly.pdbx_seq_one_letter_code
_entity_poly.pdbx_strand_id
1 'polypeptide(L)'
;YYGLNVGLTTTLGRQVSMLDTTDATSISEAAVTLSGGMGVAKDVHIGGNLFVASGIQFTDTTDSTDKDTGALVLEGGLGVELSTNLGGTLTVHDTTDATDRTEASVVTYGGLGVAKASFFGGVMTITDETQSTSPGTGALVVEG
;
A
#
# COMPACT_ATOMS: atom_id res chain seq x y z
N TYR A 1 -10.45 42.72 -10.54
CA TYR A 1 -9.97 41.94 -9.39
C TYR A 1 -8.76 42.66 -8.81
N TYR A 2 -8.85 43.13 -7.58
CA TYR A 2 -7.69 43.66 -6.85
C TYR A 2 -7.09 42.49 -6.09
N GLY A 3 -5.95 41.98 -6.57
CA GLY A 3 -5.20 40.90 -5.93
C GLY A 3 -3.79 41.36 -5.57
N LEU A 4 -3.12 40.62 -4.68
CA LEU A 4 -1.70 40.80 -4.43
C LEU A 4 -0.90 40.09 -5.54
N ASN A 5 -0.04 40.83 -6.24
CA ASN A 5 0.95 40.26 -7.14
C ASN A 5 2.34 40.52 -6.56
N VAL A 6 3.13 39.48 -6.38
CA VAL A 6 4.53 39.57 -5.93
C VAL A 6 5.40 38.91 -6.99
N GLY A 7 6.34 39.66 -7.58
CA GLY A 7 7.18 39.18 -8.69
C GLY A 7 8.44 38.40 -8.28
N LEU A 8 8.74 38.31 -6.98
CA LEU A 8 9.90 37.62 -6.42
C LEU A 8 9.47 36.80 -5.19
N THR A 9 10.26 36.81 -4.11
CA THR A 9 10.01 36.05 -2.89
C THR A 9 9.19 36.84 -1.88
N THR A 10 8.24 36.16 -1.23
CA THR A 10 7.54 36.64 -0.03
C THR A 10 7.98 35.80 1.16
N THR A 11 8.32 36.42 2.28
CA THR A 11 8.61 35.73 3.55
C THR A 11 7.60 36.17 4.61
N LEU A 12 6.88 35.22 5.20
CA LEU A 12 5.96 35.46 6.31
C LEU A 12 6.54 34.81 7.56
N GLY A 13 6.79 35.60 8.60
CA GLY A 13 7.40 35.11 9.85
C GLY A 13 6.42 34.40 10.80
N ARG A 14 5.15 34.28 10.41
CA ARG A 14 4.06 33.69 11.20
C ARG A 14 3.11 32.92 10.27
N GLN A 15 1.91 32.66 10.76
CA GLN A 15 0.86 31.91 10.07
C GLN A 15 0.36 32.61 8.80
N VAL A 16 0.05 31.79 7.80
CA VAL A 16 -0.79 32.13 6.64
C VAL A 16 -2.09 31.35 6.79
N SER A 17 -3.23 32.00 6.56
CA SER A 17 -4.55 31.35 6.59
C SER A 17 -5.27 31.62 5.28
N MET A 18 -5.82 30.57 4.68
CA MET A 18 -6.71 30.64 3.53
C MET A 18 -8.10 30.24 4.01
N LEU A 19 -9.11 31.03 3.66
CA LEU A 19 -10.46 30.89 4.21
C LEU A 19 -11.46 30.25 3.23
N ASP A 20 -11.04 29.99 1.99
CA ASP A 20 -11.86 29.26 1.04
C ASP A 20 -12.00 27.80 1.50
N THR A 21 -13.23 27.39 1.78
CA THR A 21 -13.58 26.05 2.29
C THR A 21 -14.14 25.16 1.18
N THR A 22 -14.06 25.58 -0.08
CA THR A 22 -14.55 24.79 -1.22
C THR A 22 -13.65 23.57 -1.40
N ASP A 23 -14.24 22.37 -1.42
CA ASP A 23 -13.52 21.14 -1.73
C ASP A 23 -12.95 21.21 -3.15
N ALA A 24 -11.68 20.88 -3.30
CA ALA A 24 -11.04 20.81 -4.61
C ALA A 24 -11.34 19.47 -5.26
N THR A 25 -11.85 19.47 -6.50
CA THR A 25 -11.90 18.26 -7.33
C THR A 25 -10.82 18.25 -8.42
N SER A 26 -10.11 19.37 -8.57
CA SER A 26 -8.96 19.54 -9.45
C SER A 26 -7.96 20.54 -8.86
N ILE A 27 -6.75 20.61 -9.43
CA ILE A 27 -5.72 21.56 -8.98
C ILE A 27 -6.15 23.02 -9.12
N SER A 28 -7.03 23.37 -10.06
CA SER A 28 -7.44 24.76 -10.32
C SER A 28 -8.57 25.25 -9.42
N GLU A 29 -9.27 24.34 -8.76
CA GLU A 29 -10.36 24.65 -7.83
C GLU A 29 -9.87 24.82 -6.38
N ALA A 30 -8.63 24.42 -6.10
CA ALA A 30 -8.10 24.45 -4.74
C ALA A 30 -7.87 25.87 -4.21
N ALA A 31 -8.13 26.07 -2.92
CA ALA A 31 -7.87 27.31 -2.20
C ALA A 31 -6.39 27.76 -2.26
N VAL A 32 -5.47 26.81 -2.42
CA VAL A 32 -4.03 27.06 -2.64
C VAL A 32 -3.58 26.27 -3.86
N THR A 33 -2.95 26.97 -4.80
CA THR A 33 -2.31 26.37 -5.98
C THR A 33 -0.84 26.76 -6.02
N LEU A 34 0.02 25.79 -6.33
CA LEU A 34 1.46 25.97 -6.43
C LEU A 34 1.90 25.42 -7.78
N SER A 35 2.41 26.28 -8.66
CA SER A 35 2.93 25.84 -9.97
C SER A 35 4.29 25.16 -9.86
N GLY A 36 5.01 25.35 -8.75
CA GLY A 36 6.28 24.70 -8.44
C GLY A 36 6.16 23.68 -7.30
N GLY A 37 7.29 23.21 -6.79
CA GLY A 37 7.33 22.28 -5.66
C GLY A 37 6.92 22.93 -4.33
N MET A 38 6.44 22.10 -3.41
CA MET A 38 6.21 22.43 -2.01
C MET A 38 7.33 21.80 -1.15
N GLY A 39 7.97 22.60 -0.30
CA GLY A 39 8.88 22.10 0.73
C GLY A 39 8.27 22.26 2.11
N VAL A 40 8.25 21.19 2.90
CA VAL A 40 7.76 21.22 4.29
C VAL A 40 8.83 20.61 5.18
N ALA A 41 9.34 21.38 6.15
CA ALA A 41 10.44 20.94 7.03
C ALA A 41 9.96 20.09 8.24
N LYS A 42 8.64 19.97 8.40
CA LYS A 42 7.94 19.34 9.51
C LYS A 42 6.73 18.59 8.95
N ASP A 43 5.87 18.12 9.84
CA ASP A 43 4.73 17.30 9.49
C ASP A 43 3.67 18.06 8.69
N VAL A 44 2.96 17.33 7.83
CA VAL A 44 1.78 17.80 7.11
C VAL A 44 0.59 17.03 7.67
N HIS A 45 -0.41 17.75 8.20
CA HIS A 45 -1.65 17.16 8.69
C HIS A 45 -2.76 17.39 7.66
N ILE A 46 -3.27 16.32 7.07
CA ILE A 46 -4.38 16.37 6.11
C ILE A 46 -5.62 15.81 6.79
N GLY A 47 -6.66 16.63 6.96
CA GLY A 47 -7.92 16.19 7.56
C GLY A 47 -8.85 15.42 6.62
N GLY A 48 -8.57 15.47 5.31
CA GLY A 48 -9.32 14.76 4.26
C GLY A 48 -8.43 13.78 3.49
N ASN A 49 -8.77 13.54 2.22
CA ASN A 49 -8.02 12.63 1.35
C ASN A 49 -6.83 13.34 0.71
N LEU A 50 -5.75 12.59 0.48
CA LEU A 50 -4.63 13.01 -0.36
C LEU A 50 -4.79 12.44 -1.77
N PHE A 51 -4.94 13.32 -2.77
CA PHE A 51 -4.99 12.94 -4.18
C PHE A 51 -3.65 13.25 -4.85
N VAL A 52 -3.01 12.23 -5.44
CA VAL A 52 -1.71 12.37 -6.12
C VAL A 52 -1.87 11.86 -7.56
N ALA A 53 -1.67 12.74 -8.53
CA ALA A 53 -1.88 12.43 -9.95
C ALA A 53 -0.81 11.49 -10.55
N SER A 54 0.37 11.42 -9.93
CA SER A 54 1.46 10.57 -10.40
C SER A 54 1.80 9.51 -9.36
N GLY A 55 2.88 9.67 -8.59
CA GLY A 55 3.29 8.71 -7.60
C GLY A 55 3.86 9.37 -6.35
N ILE A 56 4.03 8.57 -5.31
CA ILE A 56 4.65 8.95 -4.05
C ILE A 56 5.91 8.11 -3.90
N GLN A 57 7.00 8.74 -3.48
CA GLN A 57 8.23 8.04 -3.13
C GLN A 57 8.55 8.33 -1.66
N PHE A 58 8.70 7.26 -0.88
CA PHE A 58 9.25 7.33 0.48
C PHE A 58 10.74 7.04 0.40
N THR A 59 11.55 7.90 1.02
CA THR A 59 13.02 7.79 1.02
C THR A 59 13.58 7.37 2.37
N ASP A 60 12.72 7.31 3.40
CA ASP A 60 13.07 6.64 4.64
C ASP A 60 13.35 5.17 4.35
N THR A 61 14.48 4.67 4.87
CA THR A 61 14.97 3.31 4.64
C THR A 61 14.81 2.42 5.88
N THR A 62 14.09 2.93 6.89
CA THR A 62 13.77 2.19 8.11
C THR A 62 12.92 0.96 7.75
N ASP A 63 13.47 -0.22 8.03
CA ASP A 63 12.77 -1.49 7.83
C ASP A 63 11.59 -1.63 8.81
N SER A 64 10.59 -2.42 8.42
CA SER A 64 9.44 -2.71 9.27
C SER A 64 9.73 -3.96 10.09
N THR A 65 9.61 -3.85 11.41
CA THR A 65 9.79 -4.99 12.33
C THR A 65 8.48 -5.47 12.93
N ASP A 66 7.43 -4.65 12.83
CA ASP A 66 6.05 -4.94 13.22
C ASP A 66 5.09 -4.01 12.43
N LYS A 67 3.78 -4.17 12.67
CA LYS A 67 2.74 -3.39 11.98
C LYS A 67 2.76 -1.88 12.24
N ASP A 68 3.51 -1.41 13.23
CA ASP A 68 3.52 -0.01 13.69
C ASP A 68 4.87 0.69 13.41
N THR A 69 5.76 0.05 12.64
CA THR A 69 7.11 0.54 12.35
C THR A 69 7.45 0.49 10.86
N GLY A 70 8.42 1.31 10.47
CA GLY A 70 8.96 1.38 9.11
C GLY A 70 8.69 2.71 8.41
N ALA A 71 9.11 2.81 7.15
CA ALA A 71 8.99 4.03 6.34
C ALA A 71 7.54 4.42 5.98
N LEU A 72 6.61 3.47 6.03
CA LEU A 72 5.20 3.67 5.72
C LEU A 72 4.34 2.76 6.60
N VAL A 73 3.49 3.36 7.43
CA VAL A 73 2.52 2.66 8.30
C VAL A 73 1.10 3.03 7.85
N LEU A 74 0.27 2.02 7.61
CA LEU A 74 -1.15 2.18 7.28
C LEU A 74 -1.99 1.50 8.36
N GLU A 75 -2.74 2.30 9.12
CA GLU A 75 -3.70 1.79 10.12
C GLU A 75 -4.95 1.17 9.46
N GLY A 76 -5.21 1.53 8.21
CA GLY A 76 -6.29 0.97 7.39
C GLY A 76 -5.80 -0.10 6.42
N GLY A 77 -6.71 -0.60 5.59
CA GLY A 77 -6.37 -1.54 4.52
C GLY A 77 -5.56 -0.89 3.40
N LEU A 78 -4.82 -1.73 2.65
CA LEU A 78 -4.12 -1.34 1.44
C LEU A 78 -4.76 -2.03 0.23
N GLY A 79 -5.33 -1.24 -0.68
CA GLY A 79 -5.78 -1.72 -1.99
C GLY A 79 -4.71 -1.49 -3.05
N VAL A 80 -4.41 -2.51 -3.86
CA VAL A 80 -3.49 -2.41 -5.00
C VAL A 80 -4.13 -3.08 -6.21
N GLU A 81 -4.45 -2.30 -7.24
CA GLU A 81 -5.10 -2.81 -8.46
C GLU A 81 -4.12 -3.57 -9.38
N LEU A 82 -2.86 -3.13 -9.38
CA LEU A 82 -1.80 -3.72 -10.18
C LEU A 82 -0.84 -4.52 -9.31
N SER A 83 0.25 -4.99 -9.89
CA SER A 83 1.24 -5.82 -9.19
C SER A 83 2.06 -5.04 -8.15
N THR A 84 2.38 -5.71 -7.04
CA THR A 84 3.35 -5.25 -6.04
C THR A 84 4.60 -6.13 -6.10
N ASN A 85 5.78 -5.53 -6.02
CA ASN A 85 7.06 -6.24 -5.85
C ASN A 85 7.61 -5.97 -4.45
N LEU A 86 7.94 -7.03 -3.72
CA LEU A 86 8.50 -6.94 -2.37
C LEU A 86 9.96 -7.41 -2.43
N GLY A 87 10.90 -6.51 -2.09
CA GLY A 87 12.32 -6.83 -2.05
C GLY A 87 12.77 -7.54 -0.78
N GLY A 88 11.99 -7.41 0.30
CA GLY A 88 12.21 -8.07 1.59
C GLY A 88 11.19 -9.18 1.87
N THR A 89 11.07 -9.54 3.14
CA THR A 89 10.10 -10.55 3.61
C THR A 89 8.70 -9.96 3.65
N LEU A 90 7.70 -10.72 3.21
CA LEU A 90 6.29 -10.46 3.52
C LEU A 90 5.91 -11.24 4.78
N THR A 91 5.60 -10.53 5.86
CA THR A 91 5.06 -11.10 7.11
C THR A 91 3.61 -10.71 7.27
N VAL A 92 2.72 -11.68 7.51
CA VAL A 92 1.28 -11.45 7.74
C VAL A 92 0.94 -11.79 9.18
N HIS A 93 0.37 -10.82 9.90
CA HIS A 93 0.13 -10.92 11.35
C HIS A 93 -1.23 -11.53 11.75
N ASP A 94 -2.10 -11.82 10.78
CA ASP A 94 -3.35 -12.52 11.06
C ASP A 94 -3.07 -13.96 11.51
N THR A 95 -3.43 -14.27 12.76
CA THR A 95 -3.22 -15.57 13.40
C THR A 95 -4.45 -16.48 13.32
N THR A 96 -5.48 -16.10 12.55
CA THR A 96 -6.68 -16.91 12.39
C THR A 96 -6.35 -18.18 11.60
N ASP A 97 -6.75 -19.34 12.14
CA ASP A 97 -6.59 -20.62 11.45
C ASP A 97 -7.48 -20.65 10.20
N ALA A 98 -6.89 -20.98 9.06
CA ALA A 98 -7.64 -21.17 7.82
C ALA A 98 -8.48 -22.46 7.90
N THR A 99 -9.80 -22.32 8.01
CA THR A 99 -10.73 -23.48 7.93
C THR A 99 -11.25 -23.71 6.51
N ASP A 100 -11.21 -22.67 5.67
CA ASP A 100 -11.50 -22.69 4.25
C ASP A 100 -10.59 -21.72 3.46
N ARG A 101 -10.89 -21.48 2.17
CA ARG A 101 -10.09 -20.63 1.29
C ARG A 101 -10.27 -19.12 1.56
N THR A 102 -11.29 -18.71 2.30
CA THR A 102 -11.64 -17.30 2.53
C THR A 102 -11.26 -16.78 3.92
N GLU A 103 -11.08 -17.66 4.89
CA GLU A 103 -10.69 -17.32 6.26
C GLU A 103 -9.16 -17.38 6.50
N ALA A 104 -8.35 -17.49 5.44
CA ALA A 104 -6.90 -17.55 5.54
C ALA A 104 -6.26 -16.16 5.60
N SER A 105 -5.15 -16.04 6.33
CA SER A 105 -4.32 -14.82 6.37
C SER A 105 -3.77 -14.42 4.99
N VAL A 106 -3.60 -15.40 4.09
CA VAL A 106 -3.25 -15.19 2.68
C VAL A 106 -4.22 -15.96 1.79
N VAL A 107 -4.95 -15.24 0.95
CA VAL A 107 -5.86 -15.81 -0.07
C VAL A 107 -5.36 -15.41 -1.45
N THR A 108 -5.09 -16.40 -2.30
CA THR A 108 -4.79 -16.16 -3.72
C THR A 108 -5.93 -16.68 -4.58
N TYR A 109 -6.44 -15.88 -5.52
CA TYR A 109 -7.42 -16.39 -6.49
C TYR A 109 -6.74 -17.17 -7.64
N GLY A 110 -5.48 -16.83 -7.95
CA GLY A 110 -4.63 -17.58 -8.87
C GLY A 110 -3.76 -18.64 -8.19
N GLY A 111 -2.89 -19.25 -8.98
CA GLY A 111 -1.87 -20.19 -8.50
C GLY A 111 -0.79 -19.51 -7.66
N LEU A 112 -0.11 -20.30 -6.83
CA LEU A 112 1.03 -19.89 -6.03
C LEU A 112 2.30 -20.56 -6.56
N GLY A 113 3.25 -19.76 -7.03
CA GLY A 113 4.57 -20.25 -7.43
C GLY A 113 5.57 -20.10 -6.29
N VAL A 114 6.23 -21.19 -5.89
CA VAL A 114 7.31 -21.16 -4.89
C VAL A 114 8.57 -21.75 -5.50
N ALA A 115 9.60 -20.93 -5.67
CA ALA A 115 10.85 -21.34 -6.33
C ALA A 115 11.81 -22.14 -5.44
N LYS A 116 11.60 -22.09 -4.12
CA LYS A 116 12.41 -22.77 -3.10
C LYS A 116 11.51 -23.64 -2.23
N ALA A 117 12.07 -24.21 -1.16
CA ALA A 117 11.30 -25.02 -0.25
C ALA A 117 10.20 -24.20 0.44
N SER A 118 9.03 -24.82 0.57
CA SER A 118 7.96 -24.36 1.46
C SER A 118 8.02 -25.16 2.75
N PHE A 119 7.84 -24.50 3.89
CA PHE A 119 7.73 -25.16 5.19
C PHE A 119 6.32 -24.97 5.75
N PHE A 120 5.66 -26.07 6.09
CA PHE A 120 4.31 -26.08 6.67
C PHE A 120 4.40 -26.67 8.08
N GLY A 121 4.19 -25.82 9.09
CA GLY A 121 4.22 -26.26 10.50
C GLY A 121 2.93 -26.97 10.95
N GLY A 122 1.84 -26.83 10.18
CA GLY A 122 0.54 -27.43 10.43
C GLY A 122 0.14 -28.43 9.33
N VAL A 123 -1.13 -28.84 9.36
CA VAL A 123 -1.70 -29.74 8.35
C VAL A 123 -1.84 -29.01 7.01
N MET A 124 -1.46 -29.69 5.94
CA MET A 124 -1.77 -29.27 4.57
C MET A 124 -3.03 -30.01 4.10
N THR A 125 -4.04 -29.26 3.66
CA THR A 125 -5.27 -29.81 3.09
C THR A 125 -5.31 -29.53 1.58
N ILE A 126 -5.53 -30.57 0.79
CA ILE A 126 -5.69 -30.50 -0.67
C ILE A 126 -7.11 -31.01 -0.99
N THR A 127 -7.93 -30.16 -1.59
CA THR A 127 -9.36 -30.44 -1.80
C THR A 127 -9.71 -30.85 -3.23
N ASP A 128 -8.73 -30.86 -4.14
CA ASP A 128 -8.95 -31.36 -5.50
C ASP A 128 -9.34 -32.85 -5.44
N GLU A 129 -10.43 -33.21 -6.11
CA GLU A 129 -10.97 -34.58 -6.14
C GLU A 129 -10.37 -35.42 -7.27
N THR A 130 -9.46 -34.85 -8.07
CA THR A 130 -8.81 -35.54 -9.19
C THR A 130 -8.00 -36.73 -8.67
N GLN A 131 -8.44 -37.94 -9.03
CA GLN A 131 -7.73 -39.17 -8.66
C GLN A 131 -6.36 -39.23 -9.33
N SER A 132 -5.34 -39.61 -8.57
CA SER A 132 -4.02 -39.94 -9.14
C SER A 132 -4.07 -41.29 -9.85
N THR A 133 -3.83 -41.26 -11.16
CA THR A 133 -3.82 -42.44 -12.04
C THR A 133 -2.44 -42.69 -12.65
N SER A 134 -1.52 -41.73 -12.51
CA SER A 134 -0.13 -41.77 -12.95
C SER A 134 0.67 -40.73 -12.15
N PRO A 135 2.02 -40.77 -12.17
CA PRO A 135 2.85 -39.82 -11.42
C PRO A 135 2.61 -38.33 -11.75
N GLY A 136 2.09 -38.02 -12.94
CA GLY A 136 1.79 -36.65 -13.38
C GLY A 136 0.32 -36.23 -13.22
N THR A 137 -0.52 -37.06 -12.58
CA THR A 137 -1.95 -36.77 -12.40
C THR A 137 -2.36 -36.86 -10.93
N GLY A 138 -3.39 -36.10 -10.57
CA GLY A 138 -4.02 -36.13 -9.27
C GLY A 138 -4.04 -34.76 -8.59
N ALA A 139 -4.71 -34.70 -7.46
CA ALA A 139 -4.78 -33.54 -6.57
C ALA A 139 -3.40 -33.05 -6.08
N LEU A 140 -2.47 -33.98 -5.91
CA LEU A 140 -1.07 -33.73 -5.63
C LEU A 140 -0.22 -34.48 -6.65
N VAL A 141 0.64 -33.74 -7.34
CA VAL A 141 1.61 -34.27 -8.30
C VAL A 141 3.01 -34.01 -7.75
N VAL A 142 3.83 -35.04 -7.70
CA VAL A 142 5.23 -34.96 -7.24
C VAL A 142 6.12 -35.47 -8.36
N GLU A 143 6.86 -34.57 -8.99
CA GLU A 143 7.81 -34.90 -10.05
C GLU A 143 9.21 -35.03 -9.45
N GLY A 144 9.89 -36.16 -9.71
CA GLY A 144 11.24 -36.44 -9.19
C GLY A 144 11.58 -37.92 -9.13
#